data_AF-A0A9W9KIR5-F1
#
_entry.id   AF-A0A9W9KIR5-F1
#
_cell.length_a   1.000
_cell.length_b   1.000
_cell.length_c   1.000
_cell.angle_alpha   90.00
_cell.angle_beta   90.00
_cell.angle_gamma   90.00
#
_symmetry.space_group_name_H-M   'P 1'
#
loop_
_entity.id
_entity.type
_entity.pdbx_description
1 polymer ?
#
loop_
_entity_poly.entity_id
_entity_poly.type
_entity_poly.pdbx_seq_one_letter_code
_entity_poly.pdbx_strand_id
1 'polypeptide(L)'
;MLAVKFHHLRALVHRPFLCLPLLQMNNQSFMNLLIQDKERISQAESICVHEAQQTAHLLHNVVDERSLVHDFPWWQMISCLICASSILFVAESFYGNNNSSESGESSSQSLREDAATCLKVFEALSVNSAAAKKAADILQGLSRMRRSSEEGMITVRAQC
;
A
#
# COMPACT_ATOMS: atom_id res chain seq x y z
N MET A 1 3.45 13.56 -14.56
CA MET A 1 4.49 12.50 -14.45
C MET A 1 5.54 12.80 -13.38
N LEU A 2 6.13 14.00 -13.35
CA LEU A 2 7.15 14.36 -12.35
C LEU A 2 6.69 14.14 -10.91
N ALA A 3 5.45 14.54 -10.60
CA ALA A 3 4.86 14.33 -9.27
C ALA A 3 4.86 12.85 -8.85
N VAL A 4 4.43 11.93 -9.73
CA VAL A 4 4.44 10.49 -9.42
C VAL A 4 5.86 9.98 -9.18
N LYS A 5 6.84 10.42 -9.98
CA LYS A 5 8.25 10.03 -9.77
C LYS A 5 8.83 10.60 -8.47
N PHE A 6 8.45 11.83 -8.12
CA PHE A 6 8.83 12.48 -6.87
C PHE A 6 8.31 11.69 -5.66
N HIS A 7 7.00 11.41 -5.63
CA HIS A 7 6.39 10.62 -4.56
C HIS A 7 6.96 9.20 -4.52
N HIS A 8 7.18 8.57 -5.67
CA HIS A 8 7.81 7.25 -5.74
C HIS A 8 9.21 7.23 -5.12
N LEU A 9 10.06 8.21 -5.44
CA LEU A 9 11.41 8.28 -4.89
C LEU A 9 11.39 8.46 -3.37
N ARG A 10 10.54 9.35 -2.86
CA ARG A 10 10.40 9.56 -1.42
C ARG A 10 9.86 8.31 -0.72
N ALA A 11 8.87 7.65 -1.31
CA ALA A 11 8.38 6.37 -0.81
C ALA A 11 9.50 5.31 -0.76
N LEU A 12 10.34 5.19 -1.79
CA LEU A 12 11.45 4.24 -1.81
C LEU A 12 12.50 4.50 -0.72
N VAL A 13 12.86 5.76 -0.49
CA VAL A 13 13.84 6.13 0.56
C VAL A 13 13.33 5.71 1.95
N HIS A 14 12.03 5.83 2.20
CA HIS A 14 11.45 5.54 3.50
C HIS A 14 10.87 4.12 3.64
N ARG A 15 10.76 3.37 2.54
CA ARG A 15 10.24 1.99 2.53
C ARG A 15 10.91 1.02 3.51
N PRO A 16 12.23 1.08 3.78
CA PRO A 16 12.85 0.19 4.76
C PRO A 16 12.29 0.32 6.18
N PHE A 17 11.65 1.45 6.51
CA PHE A 17 11.07 1.71 7.82
C PHE A 17 9.61 1.25 7.93
N LEU A 18 8.98 0.89 6.80
CA LEU A 18 7.60 0.44 6.77
C LEU A 18 7.42 -0.83 7.62
N CYS A 19 6.64 -0.71 8.69
CA CYS A 19 6.36 -1.78 9.64
C CYS A 19 7.63 -2.42 10.24
N LEU A 20 8.76 -1.70 10.26
CA LEU A 20 10.07 -2.23 10.66
C LEU A 20 10.08 -2.83 12.08
N PRO A 21 9.49 -2.20 13.12
CA PRO A 21 9.44 -2.79 14.45
C PRO A 21 8.67 -4.12 14.50
N LEU A 22 7.61 -4.27 13.69
CA LEU A 22 6.82 -5.50 13.63
C LEU A 22 7.59 -6.61 12.93
N LEU A 23 8.30 -6.29 11.85
CA LEU A 23 9.13 -7.25 11.12
C LEU A 23 10.35 -7.73 11.92
N GLN A 24 10.83 -6.93 12.86
CA GLN A 24 12.02 -7.22 13.66
C GLN A 24 11.72 -7.63 15.10
N MET A 25 10.46 -7.90 15.44
CA MET A 25 10.02 -8.21 16.81
C MET A 25 10.77 -9.39 17.45
N ASN A 26 11.28 -10.32 16.65
CA ASN A 26 12.07 -11.47 17.12
C ASN A 26 13.57 -11.18 17.32
N ASN A 27 14.05 -9.99 16.97
CA ASN A 27 15.46 -9.60 17.05
C ASN A 27 15.68 -8.59 18.20
N GLN A 28 15.83 -9.12 19.42
CA GLN A 28 15.91 -8.31 20.65
C GLN A 28 17.02 -7.26 20.62
N SER A 29 18.20 -7.61 20.12
CA SER A 29 19.33 -6.67 20.02
C SER A 29 19.02 -5.50 19.07
N PHE A 30 18.32 -5.77 17.97
CA PHE A 30 17.92 -4.73 17.03
C PHE A 30 16.73 -3.90 17.55
N MET A 31 15.77 -4.52 18.21
CA MET A 31 14.63 -3.83 18.82
C MET A 31 15.08 -2.80 19.87
N ASN A 32 16.10 -3.11 20.67
CA ASN A 32 16.68 -2.14 21.61
C ASN A 32 17.22 -0.88 20.92
N LEU A 33 17.82 -1.02 19.73
CA LEU A 33 18.26 0.11 18.91
C LEU A 33 17.06 0.86 18.31
N LEU A 34 16.03 0.15 17.83
CA LEU A 34 14.83 0.76 17.25
C LEU A 34 14.04 1.58 18.29
N ILE A 35 14.07 1.19 19.57
CA ILE A 35 13.42 1.97 20.65
C ILE A 35 14.06 3.36 20.78
N GLN A 36 15.37 3.47 20.61
CA GLN A 36 16.09 4.74 20.72
C GLN A 36 15.71 5.72 19.59
N ASP A 37 15.51 5.21 18.38
CA ASP A 37 15.12 6.01 17.20
C ASP A 37 13.61 5.93 16.87
N LYS A 38 12.78 5.51 17.82
CA LYS A 38 11.36 5.19 17.59
C LYS A 38 10.59 6.30 16.86
N GLU A 39 10.77 7.54 17.28
CA GLU A 39 10.07 8.70 16.68
C GLU A 39 10.49 8.91 15.22
N ARG A 40 11.79 8.79 14.92
CA ARG A 40 12.33 8.95 13.56
C ARG A 40 11.86 7.83 12.65
N ILE A 41 11.81 6.60 13.17
CA ILE A 41 11.30 5.43 12.44
C ILE A 41 9.81 5.60 12.15
N SER A 42 9.01 6.00 13.14
CA SER A 42 7.58 6.25 12.97
C SER A 42 7.30 7.39 11.98
N GLN A 43 8.10 8.46 12.02
CA GLN A 43 8.01 9.54 11.04
C GLN A 43 8.37 9.05 9.64
N ALA A 44 9.44 8.27 9.48
CA ALA A 44 9.83 7.71 8.19
C ALA A 44 8.75 6.78 7.63
N GLU A 45 8.17 5.93 8.48
CA GLU A 45 7.03 5.08 8.10
C GLU A 45 5.83 5.92 7.64
N SER A 46 5.45 6.96 8.40
CA SER A 46 4.37 7.87 8.04
C SER A 46 4.60 8.55 6.69
N ILE A 47 5.83 9.02 6.42
CA ILE A 47 6.20 9.58 5.12
C ILE A 47 6.05 8.53 4.03
N CYS A 48 6.55 7.30 4.23
CA CYS A 48 6.43 6.23 3.24
C CYS A 48 4.98 5.99 2.81
N VAL A 49 4.08 5.85 3.79
CA VAL A 49 2.65 5.63 3.54
C VAL A 49 2.03 6.84 2.86
N HIS A 50 2.28 8.04 3.38
CA HIS A 50 1.73 9.28 2.82
C HIS A 50 2.11 9.47 1.35
N GLU A 51 3.36 9.24 0.97
CA GLU A 51 3.81 9.38 -0.42
C GLU A 51 3.18 8.33 -1.36
N ALA A 52 2.90 7.13 -0.84
CA ALA A 52 2.14 6.12 -1.58
C ALA A 52 0.68 6.56 -1.80
N GLN A 53 0.04 7.17 -0.81
CA GLN A 53 -1.31 7.74 -0.93
C GLN A 53 -1.34 8.90 -1.93
N GLN A 54 -0.37 9.80 -1.89
CA GLN A 54 -0.25 10.88 -2.89
C GLN A 54 -0.12 10.32 -4.30
N THR A 55 0.62 9.21 -4.46
CA THR A 55 0.69 8.51 -5.74
C THR A 55 -0.68 8.00 -6.19
N ALA A 56 -1.47 7.39 -5.29
CA ALA A 56 -2.83 6.92 -5.60
C ALA A 56 -3.80 8.07 -5.92
N HIS A 57 -3.77 9.16 -5.16
CA HIS A 57 -4.60 10.34 -5.38
C HIS A 57 -4.34 10.99 -6.75
N LEU A 58 -3.09 10.99 -7.22
CA LEU A 58 -2.77 11.47 -8.58
C LEU A 58 -3.44 10.64 -9.67
N LEU A 59 -3.82 9.39 -9.39
CA LEU A 59 -4.50 8.49 -10.33
C LEU A 59 -6.01 8.64 -10.31
N HIS A 60 -6.58 9.16 -9.22
CA HIS A 60 -8.02 9.43 -9.13
C HIS A 60 -8.53 10.36 -10.24
N ASN A 61 -7.65 11.22 -10.77
CA ASN A 61 -7.95 12.15 -11.85
C ASN A 61 -7.69 11.58 -13.26
N VAL A 62 -7.17 10.35 -13.35
CA VAL A 62 -6.65 9.74 -14.59
C VAL A 62 -7.65 8.71 -15.19
N VAL A 63 -8.83 8.55 -14.59
CA VAL A 63 -9.79 7.46 -14.83
C VAL A 63 -10.45 7.47 -16.23
N ASP A 64 -10.15 8.42 -17.11
CA ASP A 64 -10.52 8.25 -18.52
C ASP A 64 -9.62 7.17 -19.14
N GLU A 65 -10.15 5.95 -19.30
CA GLU A 65 -9.47 4.80 -19.89
C GLU A 65 -8.80 5.13 -21.24
N ARG A 66 -9.39 6.05 -22.01
CA ARG A 66 -8.81 6.53 -23.28
C ARG A 66 -7.50 7.28 -23.05
N SER A 67 -7.43 8.14 -22.04
CA SER A 67 -6.21 8.90 -21.72
C SER A 67 -5.13 8.08 -21.03
N LEU A 68 -5.49 6.99 -20.36
CA LEU A 68 -4.54 6.02 -19.81
C LEU A 68 -3.82 5.19 -20.87
N VAL A 69 -4.51 4.88 -21.97
CA VAL A 69 -4.00 3.95 -22.99
C VAL A 69 -3.38 4.68 -24.17
N HIS A 70 -3.96 5.81 -24.60
CA HIS A 70 -3.60 6.44 -25.88
C HIS A 70 -2.80 7.74 -25.74
N ASP A 71 -2.92 8.47 -24.61
CA ASP A 71 -2.35 9.82 -24.51
C ASP A 71 -0.99 9.86 -23.79
N PHE A 72 -0.61 8.81 -23.05
CA PHE A 72 0.61 8.86 -22.20
C PHE A 72 1.26 7.48 -21.95
N PRO A 73 2.60 7.36 -21.86
CA PRO A 73 3.29 6.08 -21.64
C PRO A 73 3.19 5.59 -20.18
N TRP A 74 1.98 5.31 -19.71
CA TRP A 74 1.69 4.82 -18.36
C TRP A 74 2.36 3.49 -18.02
N TRP A 75 2.74 2.70 -19.04
CA TRP A 75 3.56 1.51 -18.87
C TRP A 75 4.89 1.79 -18.14
N GLN A 76 5.47 2.98 -18.31
CA GLN A 76 6.69 3.39 -17.60
C GLN A 76 6.45 3.71 -16.12
N MET A 77 5.18 3.87 -15.72
CA MET A 77 4.78 4.16 -14.36
C MET A 77 4.39 2.90 -13.58
N ILE A 78 4.30 1.74 -14.25
CA ILE A 78 3.93 0.47 -13.62
C ILE A 78 4.78 0.16 -12.38
N SER A 79 6.09 0.39 -12.42
CA SER A 79 6.96 0.16 -11.26
C SER A 79 6.64 1.08 -10.08
N CYS A 80 6.30 2.34 -10.36
CA CYS A 80 5.90 3.32 -9.34
C CYS A 80 4.56 2.91 -8.71
N LEU A 81 3.62 2.46 -9.54
CA LEU A 81 2.32 1.98 -9.10
C LEU A 81 2.43 0.71 -8.25
N ILE A 82 3.29 -0.24 -8.64
CA ILE A 82 3.51 -1.48 -7.89
C ILE A 82 4.10 -1.15 -6.52
N CYS A 83 5.03 -0.19 -6.50
CA CYS A 83 5.60 0.30 -5.25
C CYS A 83 4.53 0.89 -4.33
N ALA A 84 3.74 1.85 -4.83
CA ALA A 84 2.68 2.49 -4.05
C ALA A 84 1.64 1.47 -3.55
N SER A 85 1.09 0.63 -4.44
CA SER A 85 0.07 -0.36 -4.07
C SER A 85 0.58 -1.36 -3.03
N SER A 86 1.84 -1.81 -3.14
CA SER A 86 2.44 -2.70 -2.15
C SER A 86 2.62 -2.06 -0.78
N ILE A 87 2.95 -0.76 -0.73
CA ILE A 87 3.07 -0.02 0.53
C ILE A 87 1.70 0.14 1.18
N LEU A 88 0.69 0.56 0.41
CA LEU A 88 -0.69 0.74 0.90
C LEU A 88 -1.25 -0.59 1.43
N PHE A 89 -1.05 -1.69 0.70
CA PHE A 89 -1.52 -3.01 1.11
C PHE A 89 -0.88 -3.48 2.43
N VAL A 90 0.44 -3.29 2.58
CA VAL A 90 1.18 -3.64 3.79
C VAL A 90 0.75 -2.77 4.97
N ALA A 91 0.73 -1.45 4.78
CA ALA A 91 0.34 -0.50 5.81
C ALA A 91 -1.07 -0.78 6.34
N GLU A 92 -2.03 -1.00 5.43
CA GLU A 92 -3.40 -1.37 5.80
C GLU A 92 -3.45 -2.66 6.63
N SER A 93 -2.70 -3.70 6.23
CA SER A 93 -2.68 -4.98 6.93
C SER A 93 -2.14 -4.88 8.36
N PHE A 94 -1.18 -3.99 8.61
CA PHE A 94 -0.57 -3.82 9.93
C PHE A 94 -1.33 -2.81 10.80
N TYR A 95 -1.93 -1.77 10.21
CA TYR A 95 -2.72 -0.79 10.95
C TYR A 95 -4.11 -1.31 11.32
N GLY A 96 -4.70 -2.19 10.50
CA GLY A 96 -5.96 -2.86 10.83
C GLY A 96 -5.85 -3.81 12.03
N ASN A 97 -4.67 -4.40 12.28
CA ASN A 97 -4.46 -5.35 13.39
C ASN A 97 -4.11 -4.70 14.74
N ASN A 98 -3.54 -3.49 14.74
CA ASN A 98 -2.98 -2.89 15.96
C ASN A 98 -3.89 -1.86 16.67
N ASN A 99 -4.93 -1.35 16.02
CA ASN A 99 -5.74 -0.24 16.56
C ASN A 99 -7.23 -0.61 16.68
N SER A 100 -7.61 -1.21 17.82
CA SER A 100 -9.01 -1.32 18.27
C SER A 100 -9.54 0.02 18.83
N SER A 101 -9.21 1.13 18.19
CA SER A 101 -9.65 2.48 18.60
C SER A 101 -10.23 3.19 17.37
N GLU A 102 -11.36 3.87 17.54
CA GLU A 102 -12.22 4.45 16.48
C GLU A 102 -11.49 5.34 15.46
N SER A 103 -10.29 5.85 15.76
CA SER A 103 -9.46 6.62 14.83
C SER A 103 -8.64 5.76 13.83
N GLY A 104 -8.43 4.48 14.10
CA GLY A 104 -7.68 3.55 13.25
C GLY A 104 -8.46 3.04 12.04
N GLU A 105 -9.77 2.89 12.17
CA GLU A 105 -10.66 2.39 11.11
C GLU A 105 -10.76 3.35 9.93
N SER A 106 -10.76 4.67 10.18
CA SER A 106 -10.76 5.67 9.11
C SER A 106 -9.44 5.67 8.32
N SER A 107 -8.32 5.46 9.01
CA SER A 107 -7.01 5.34 8.37
C SER A 107 -6.91 4.08 7.51
N SER A 108 -7.30 2.91 8.02
CA SER A 108 -7.22 1.66 7.24
C SER A 108 -8.16 1.68 6.04
N GLN A 109 -9.37 2.23 6.19
CA GLN A 109 -10.33 2.40 5.10
C GLN A 109 -9.76 3.29 3.97
N SER A 110 -9.15 4.42 4.31
CA SER A 110 -8.55 5.32 3.30
C SER A 110 -7.44 4.63 2.51
N LEU A 111 -6.58 3.85 3.18
CA LEU A 111 -5.52 3.07 2.52
C LEU A 111 -6.09 2.00 1.58
N ARG A 112 -7.21 1.39 1.97
CA ARG A 112 -7.93 0.40 1.14
C ARG A 112 -8.47 1.03 -0.13
N GLU A 113 -9.04 2.22 -0.02
CA GLU A 113 -9.56 2.97 -1.16
C GLU A 113 -8.43 3.38 -2.11
N ASP A 114 -7.32 3.87 -1.59
CA ASP A 114 -6.13 4.21 -2.37
C ASP A 114 -5.55 2.98 -3.10
N ALA A 115 -5.51 1.83 -2.42
CA ALA A 115 -5.07 0.57 -3.01
C ALA A 115 -6.04 0.07 -4.11
N ALA A 116 -7.35 0.23 -3.91
CA ALA A 116 -8.37 -0.09 -4.90
C ALA A 116 -8.27 0.81 -6.14
N THR A 117 -7.94 2.09 -5.95
CA THR A 117 -7.66 3.00 -7.07
C THR A 117 -6.44 2.54 -7.86
N CYS A 118 -5.35 2.13 -7.20
CA CYS A 118 -4.20 1.53 -7.88
C CYS A 118 -4.58 0.27 -8.68
N LEU A 119 -5.43 -0.59 -8.10
CA LEU A 119 -5.90 -1.81 -8.77
C LEU A 119 -6.68 -1.50 -10.06
N LYS A 120 -7.64 -0.57 -10.01
CA LYS A 120 -8.40 -0.15 -11.20
C LYS A 120 -7.49 0.33 -12.33
N VAL A 121 -6.43 1.07 -11.99
CA VAL A 121 -5.43 1.53 -12.97
C VAL A 121 -4.67 0.35 -13.57
N PHE A 122 -4.28 -0.64 -12.78
CA PHE A 122 -3.65 -1.85 -13.32
C PHE A 122 -4.58 -2.64 -14.23
N GLU A 123 -5.87 -2.73 -13.89
CA GLU A 123 -6.88 -3.38 -14.72
C GLU A 123 -7.02 -2.67 -16.07
N ALA A 124 -7.11 -1.34 -16.08
CA ALA A 124 -7.16 -0.56 -17.32
C ALA A 124 -5.89 -0.73 -18.17
N LEU A 125 -4.71 -0.72 -17.54
CA LEU A 125 -3.42 -0.91 -18.22
C LEU A 125 -3.18 -2.36 -18.67
N SER A 126 -3.90 -3.33 -18.10
CA SER A 126 -3.69 -4.76 -18.39
C SER A 126 -3.95 -5.14 -19.84
N VAL A 127 -4.79 -4.37 -20.54
CA VAL A 127 -5.11 -4.55 -21.96
C VAL A 127 -3.85 -4.49 -22.82
N ASN A 128 -2.88 -3.66 -22.44
CA ASN A 128 -1.66 -3.40 -23.22
C ASN A 128 -0.36 -3.78 -22.49
N SER A 129 -0.45 -4.29 -21.27
CA SER A 129 0.74 -4.63 -20.48
C SER A 129 0.55 -5.91 -19.66
N ALA A 130 1.32 -6.94 -20.00
CA ALA A 130 1.39 -8.18 -19.23
C ALA A 130 1.88 -7.93 -17.79
N ALA A 131 2.73 -6.93 -17.58
CA ALA A 131 3.19 -6.56 -16.25
C ALA A 131 2.06 -5.94 -15.41
N ALA A 132 1.22 -5.09 -16.01
CA ALA A 132 0.05 -4.54 -15.34
C ALA A 132 -0.98 -5.62 -15.01
N LYS A 133 -1.22 -6.55 -15.95
CA LYS A 133 -2.08 -7.73 -15.70
C LYS A 133 -1.59 -8.54 -14.50
N LYS A 134 -0.30 -8.89 -14.47
CA LYS A 134 0.28 -9.64 -13.36
C LYS A 134 0.20 -8.88 -12.02
N ALA A 135 0.39 -7.56 -12.04
CA ALA A 135 0.24 -6.74 -10.85
C ALA A 135 -1.21 -6.72 -10.34
N ALA A 136 -2.19 -6.59 -11.24
CA ALA A 136 -3.62 -6.70 -10.90
C ALA A 136 -3.95 -8.07 -10.29
N ASP A 137 -3.50 -9.16 -10.92
CA ASP A 137 -3.73 -10.53 -10.44
C ASP A 137 -3.18 -10.73 -9.02
N ILE A 138 -1.97 -10.24 -8.74
CA ILE A 138 -1.35 -10.30 -7.41
C ILE A 138 -2.17 -9.50 -6.39
N LEU A 139 -2.52 -8.24 -6.70
CA LEU A 139 -3.28 -7.38 -5.78
C LEU A 139 -4.68 -7.92 -5.50
N GLN A 140 -5.36 -8.47 -6.51
CA GLN A 140 -6.64 -9.14 -6.33
C GLN A 140 -6.50 -10.39 -5.46
N GLY A 141 -5.48 -11.22 -5.71
CA GLY A 141 -5.19 -12.40 -4.90
C GLY A 141 -4.95 -12.06 -3.43
N LEU A 142 -4.11 -11.06 -3.18
CA LEU A 142 -3.82 -10.55 -1.84
C LEU A 142 -5.08 -9.98 -1.15
N SER A 143 -5.92 -9.26 -1.89
CA SER A 143 -7.19 -8.73 -1.36
C SER A 143 -8.18 -9.85 -0.98
N ARG A 144 -8.23 -10.94 -1.75
CA ARG A 144 -9.05 -12.11 -1.45
C ARG A 144 -8.54 -12.87 -0.22
N MET A 145 -7.23 -13.11 -0.15
CA MET A 145 -6.60 -13.76 1.01
C MET A 145 -6.87 -13.01 2.31
N ARG A 146 -6.86 -11.67 2.26
CA ARG A 146 -7.19 -10.84 3.42
C ARG A 146 -8.64 -11.05 3.87
N ARG A 147 -9.62 -10.96 2.97
CA ARG A 147 -11.04 -11.17 3.30
C ARG A 147 -11.28 -12.53 3.97
N SER A 148 -10.65 -13.59 3.46
CA SER A 148 -10.74 -14.92 4.09
C SER A 148 -10.10 -14.99 5.48
N SER A 149 -9.05 -14.20 5.74
CA SER A 149 -8.40 -14.13 7.06
C SER A 149 -9.28 -13.38 8.08
N GLU A 150 -10.00 -12.34 7.66
CA GLU A 150 -10.95 -11.60 8.50
C GLU A 150 -12.17 -12.47 8.86
N GLU A 151 -12.72 -13.21 7.90
CA GLU A 151 -13.85 -14.14 8.11
C GLU A 151 -13.50 -15.31 9.05
N GLY A 152 -12.28 -15.84 8.94
CA GLY A 152 -11.77 -16.86 9.87
C GLY A 152 -11.65 -16.37 11.31
N MET A 153 -11.27 -15.10 11.52
CA MET A 153 -11.10 -14.52 12.85
C MET A 153 -12.44 -14.18 13.55
N ILE A 154 -13.46 -13.82 12.76
CA ILE A 154 -14.84 -13.60 13.27
C ILE A 154 -15.46 -14.92 13.74
N THR A 155 -15.22 -16.01 13.01
CA THR A 155 -15.77 -17.34 13.35
C THR A 155 -15.18 -17.89 14.66
N VAL A 156 -13.90 -17.63 14.92
CA VAL A 156 -13.24 -18.03 16.19
C VAL A 156 -13.75 -17.21 17.39
N ARG A 157 -14.02 -15.90 17.19
CA ARG A 157 -14.58 -15.05 18.27
C ARG A 157 -16.05 -15.35 18.60
N ALA A 158 -16.83 -15.88 17.66
CA ALA A 158 -18.22 -16.27 17.89
C ALA A 158 -18.38 -17.62 18.63
N GLN A 159 -17.30 -18.34 18.88
CA GLN A 159 -17.27 -19.62 19.59
C GLN A 159 -16.67 -19.55 21.00
N CYS A 160 -16.30 -18.35 21.47
CA CYS A 160 -15.85 -18.10 22.84
C CYS A 160 -16.92 -17.36 23.65
#